data_AF-A0A519U6J0-F1
#
_entry.id   AF-A0A519U6J0-F1
#
_cell.length_a   1.000
_cell.length_b   1.000
_cell.length_c   1.000
_cell.angle_alpha   90.00
_cell.angle_beta   90.00
_cell.angle_gamma   90.00
#
_symmetry.space_group_name_H-M   'P 1'
#
loop_
_entity.id
_entity.type
_entity.pdbx_description
1 polymer ?
#
loop_
_entity_poly.entity_id
_entity_poly.type
_entity_poly.pdbx_seq_one_letter_code
_entity_poly.pdbx_strand_id
1 'polypeptide(L)'
;MNKKKIFNDPVYGFVTVPTELLFDLIEHPYFQRLRRIQQLGLTNFVYPGALHTRFHHALGAMHLMQLALRTLKDKGVKISAAEGEAAQVAILLHDIGHGPLSHALETSIFQDVPHEQLSLYLMERLNEQFPGRLTLAMEMFQGSYGREFFHQLVSSQLDMDRLDYLNRDSFYTGVEEGRPGADRLIKMLQVVNERLVLEEKAVYSVENFLVSRRLMYWQVYLHKAVTSAEQMVIRV
;
A
#
# COMPACT_ATOMS: atom_id res chain seq x y z
N MET A 1 25.64 11.32 6.83
CA MET A 1 24.98 12.37 7.63
C MET A 1 23.49 12.05 7.59
N ASN A 2 22.97 11.44 8.67
CA ASN A 2 21.66 10.80 8.71
C ASN A 2 20.54 11.86 8.81
N LYS A 3 20.20 12.49 7.69
CA LYS A 3 19.01 13.34 7.61
C LYS A 3 17.82 12.40 7.50
N LYS A 4 17.11 12.14 8.59
CA LYS A 4 15.75 11.59 8.52
C LYS A 4 14.97 12.47 7.55
N LYS A 5 14.63 11.93 6.39
CA LYS A 5 13.89 12.65 5.36
C LYS A 5 12.41 12.58 5.70
N ILE A 6 11.75 13.71 5.54
CA ILE A 6 10.35 13.91 5.86
C ILE A 6 9.65 14.31 4.57
N PHE A 7 8.58 13.60 4.23
CA PHE A 7 7.64 13.96 3.18
C PHE A 7 6.40 14.57 3.82
N ASN A 8 5.86 15.62 3.19
CA ASN A 8 4.55 16.13 3.51
C ASN A 8 3.52 15.32 2.72
N ASP A 9 2.59 14.69 3.44
CA ASP A 9 1.47 13.95 2.90
C ASP A 9 0.18 14.58 3.44
N PRO A 10 -0.78 14.97 2.59
CA PRO A 10 -2.00 15.65 3.04
C PRO A 10 -2.96 14.73 3.82
N VAL A 11 -2.82 13.41 3.70
CA VAL A 11 -3.65 12.42 4.40
C VAL A 11 -3.11 12.16 5.81
N TYR A 12 -1.79 12.04 5.96
CA TYR A 12 -1.13 11.63 7.22
C TYR A 12 -0.22 12.68 7.87
N GLY A 13 -0.04 13.84 7.25
CA GLY A 13 0.89 14.87 7.70
C GLY A 13 2.34 14.51 7.37
N PHE A 14 3.18 14.26 8.38
CA PHE A 14 4.59 14.00 8.16
C PHE A 14 4.89 12.50 8.01
N VAL A 15 5.35 12.10 6.83
CA VAL A 15 5.84 10.74 6.55
C VAL A 15 7.36 10.72 6.68
N THR A 16 7.87 10.01 7.68
CA THR A 16 9.31 9.86 7.94
C THR A 16 9.89 8.65 7.22
N VAL A 17 11.10 8.79 6.67
CA VAL A 17 11.89 7.68 6.13
C VAL A 17 12.98 7.30 7.13
N PRO A 18 12.88 6.13 7.78
CA PRO A 18 13.72 5.82 8.96
C PRO A 18 15.11 5.27 8.63
N THR A 19 15.32 4.70 7.43
CA THR A 19 16.58 4.04 7.07
C THR A 19 17.13 4.52 5.74
N GLU A 20 18.44 4.37 5.54
CA GLU A 20 19.12 4.72 4.29
C GLU A 20 18.62 3.88 3.12
N LEU A 21 18.36 2.57 3.32
CA LEU A 21 17.82 1.70 2.27
C LEU A 21 16.47 2.19 1.76
N LEU A 22 15.54 2.50 2.66
CA LEU A 22 14.22 2.99 2.27
C LEU A 22 14.35 4.31 1.50
N PHE A 23 15.28 5.17 1.89
CA PHE A 23 15.54 6.42 1.19
C PHE A 23 16.10 6.17 -0.22
N ASP A 24 17.12 5.32 -0.35
CA ASP A 24 17.73 4.97 -1.63
C ASP A 24 16.71 4.32 -2.58
N LEU A 25 15.85 3.44 -2.06
CA LEU A 25 14.75 2.83 -2.81
C LEU A 25 13.72 3.87 -3.27
N ILE A 26 13.37 4.84 -2.41
CA ILE A 26 12.46 5.93 -2.78
C ILE A 26 13.07 6.77 -3.89
N GLU A 27 14.37 7.09 -3.83
CA GLU A 27 15.06 7.88 -4.87
C GLU A 27 15.29 7.10 -6.17
N HIS A 28 15.25 5.77 -6.12
CA HIS A 28 15.52 4.92 -7.28
C HIS A 28 14.55 5.19 -8.45
N PRO A 29 15.03 5.22 -9.71
CA PRO A 29 14.19 5.50 -10.89
C PRO A 29 12.94 4.62 -11.02
N TYR A 30 13.05 3.33 -10.67
CA TYR A 30 11.90 2.40 -10.69
C TYR A 30 10.77 2.86 -9.77
N PHE A 31 11.10 3.42 -8.61
CA PHE A 31 10.12 3.93 -7.66
C PHE A 31 9.66 5.34 -8.01
N GLN A 32 10.58 6.23 -8.41
CA GLN A 32 10.24 7.59 -8.87
C GLN A 32 9.28 7.60 -10.06
N ARG A 33 9.23 6.52 -10.87
CA ARG A 33 8.24 6.40 -11.94
C ARG A 33 6.80 6.42 -11.44
N LEU A 34 6.55 5.94 -10.23
CA LEU A 34 5.21 5.89 -9.64
C LEU A 34 4.59 7.29 -9.47
N ARG A 35 5.40 8.36 -9.52
CA ARG A 35 4.92 9.75 -9.55
C ARG A 35 4.11 10.08 -10.81
N ARG A 36 4.24 9.29 -11.87
CA ARG A 36 3.56 9.49 -13.17
C ARG A 36 2.43 8.51 -13.40
N ILE A 37 2.13 7.65 -12.42
CA ILE A 37 1.10 6.63 -12.51
C ILE A 37 0.01 6.99 -11.50
N GLN A 38 -1.16 7.39 -12.00
CA GLN A 38 -2.32 7.68 -11.17
C GLN A 38 -2.76 6.43 -10.40
N GLN A 39 -3.16 6.59 -9.14
CA GLN A 39 -3.66 5.48 -8.32
C GLN A 39 -4.96 4.91 -8.92
N LEU A 40 -5.89 5.81 -9.24
CA LEU A 40 -7.26 5.47 -9.65
C LEU A 40 -7.51 5.60 -11.16
N GLY A 41 -6.47 5.47 -11.98
CA GLY A 41 -6.61 5.50 -13.45
C GLY A 41 -7.43 6.69 -13.95
N LEU A 42 -8.54 6.41 -14.63
CA LEU A 42 -9.44 7.40 -15.25
C LEU A 42 -10.52 7.93 -14.28
N THR A 43 -10.42 7.65 -12.99
CA THR A 43 -11.42 8.12 -12.00
C THR A 43 -11.50 9.64 -11.93
N ASN A 44 -10.42 10.35 -12.30
CA ASN A 44 -10.37 11.81 -12.36
C ASN A 44 -11.37 12.44 -13.36
N PHE A 45 -11.92 11.69 -14.31
CA PHE A 45 -12.99 12.16 -15.20
C PHE A 45 -14.32 12.34 -14.48
N VAL A 46 -14.51 11.67 -13.34
CA VAL A 46 -15.71 11.78 -12.49
C VAL A 46 -15.41 12.58 -11.23
N TYR A 47 -14.25 12.34 -10.63
CA TYR A 47 -13.78 12.99 -9.41
C TYR A 47 -12.52 13.81 -9.72
N PRO A 48 -12.63 15.09 -10.11
CA PRO A 48 -11.47 15.88 -10.57
C PRO A 48 -10.33 15.99 -9.54
N GLY A 49 -10.61 15.77 -8.25
CA GLY A 49 -9.62 15.73 -7.18
C GLY A 49 -8.78 14.44 -7.12
N ALA A 50 -9.19 13.35 -7.78
CA ALA A 50 -8.53 12.04 -7.79
C ALA A 50 -7.24 12.03 -8.64
N LEU A 51 -6.29 12.90 -8.28
CA LEU A 51 -5.03 13.13 -8.99
C LEU A 51 -3.82 12.52 -8.27
N HIS A 52 -4.04 11.85 -7.14
CA HIS A 52 -2.98 11.16 -6.42
C HIS A 52 -2.43 9.99 -7.24
N THR A 53 -1.20 9.65 -6.90
CA THR A 53 -0.39 8.70 -7.68
C THR A 53 0.04 7.55 -6.80
N ARG A 54 0.47 6.45 -7.42
CA ARG A 54 0.99 5.27 -6.70
C ARG A 54 2.18 5.60 -5.80
N PHE A 55 2.92 6.65 -6.13
CA PHE A 55 3.99 7.16 -5.25
C PHE A 55 3.44 7.67 -3.91
N HIS A 56 2.31 8.41 -3.93
CA HIS A 56 1.68 8.89 -2.70
C HIS A 56 1.19 7.70 -1.87
N HIS A 57 0.52 6.75 -2.52
CA HIS A 57 0.02 5.53 -1.90
C HIS A 57 1.14 4.70 -1.24
N ALA A 58 2.21 4.39 -1.97
CA ALA A 58 3.33 3.61 -1.44
C ALA A 58 4.00 4.27 -0.21
N LEU A 59 4.13 5.61 -0.21
CA LEU A 59 4.66 6.33 0.95
C LEU A 59 3.72 6.28 2.15
N GLY A 60 2.41 6.40 1.94
CA GLY A 60 1.45 6.32 3.04
C GLY A 60 1.26 4.90 3.56
N ALA A 61 1.26 3.88 2.71
CA ALA A 61 1.25 2.48 3.13
C ALA A 61 2.51 2.15 3.96
N MET A 62 3.68 2.67 3.58
CA MET A 62 4.90 2.58 4.40
C MET A 62 4.74 3.30 5.76
N HIS A 63 4.10 4.47 5.78
CA HIS A 63 3.80 5.18 7.02
C HIS A 63 2.89 4.38 7.96
N LEU A 64 1.81 3.79 7.43
CA LEU A 64 0.91 2.93 8.19
C LEU A 64 1.62 1.67 8.70
N MET A 65 2.49 1.06 7.90
CA MET A 65 3.36 -0.03 8.34
C MET A 65 4.26 0.38 9.52
N GLN A 66 4.86 1.58 9.49
CA GLN A 66 5.62 2.08 10.63
C GLN A 66 4.77 2.23 11.90
N LEU A 67 3.51 2.62 11.77
CA LEU A 67 2.57 2.70 12.90
C LEU A 67 2.18 1.31 13.42
N ALA A 68 1.94 0.35 12.51
CA ALA A 68 1.61 -1.02 12.85
C ALA A 68 2.76 -1.71 13.58
N LEU A 69 3.98 -1.67 13.01
CA LEU A 69 5.17 -2.26 13.63
C LEU A 69 5.47 -1.68 15.01
N ARG A 70 5.30 -0.36 15.20
CA ARG A 70 5.42 0.27 16.52
C ARG A 70 4.35 -0.25 17.49
N THR A 71 3.10 -0.27 17.06
CA THR A 71 1.99 -0.75 17.91
C THR A 71 2.19 -2.20 18.33
N LEU A 72 2.63 -3.07 17.43
CA LEU A 72 2.91 -4.48 17.75
C LEU A 72 4.09 -4.62 18.72
N LYS A 73 5.17 -3.85 18.53
CA LYS A 73 6.31 -3.81 19.47
C LYS A 73 5.89 -3.34 20.86
N ASP A 74 5.06 -2.29 20.94
CA ASP A 74 4.54 -1.75 22.21
C ASP A 74 3.68 -2.79 22.96
N LYS A 75 3.06 -3.71 22.23
CA LYS A 75 2.28 -4.84 22.78
C LYS A 75 3.09 -6.11 23.03
N GLY A 76 4.42 -6.03 22.95
CA GLY A 76 5.33 -7.12 23.27
C GLY A 76 5.62 -8.10 22.13
N VAL A 77 5.13 -7.83 20.90
CA VAL A 77 5.50 -8.64 19.74
C VAL A 77 6.97 -8.40 19.43
N LYS A 78 7.77 -9.47 19.47
CA LYS A 78 9.20 -9.42 19.13
C LYS A 78 9.35 -9.16 17.64
N ILE A 79 9.96 -8.04 17.27
CA ILE A 79 10.27 -7.67 15.88
C ILE A 79 11.68 -7.07 15.86
N SER A 80 12.61 -7.77 15.20
CA SER A 80 13.99 -7.33 15.02
C SER A 80 14.06 -6.06 14.14
N ALA A 81 15.23 -5.42 14.13
CA ALA A 81 15.47 -4.28 13.24
C ALA A 81 15.41 -4.69 11.75
N ALA A 82 15.97 -5.86 11.41
CA ALA A 82 15.96 -6.40 10.05
C ALA A 82 14.54 -6.71 9.57
N GLU A 83 13.72 -7.38 10.39
CA GLU A 83 12.31 -7.64 10.06
C GLU A 83 11.52 -6.34 9.91
N GLY A 84 11.77 -5.37 10.79
CA GLY A 84 11.09 -4.06 10.72
C GLY A 84 11.47 -3.25 9.47
N GLU A 85 12.72 -3.29 9.02
CA GLU A 85 13.12 -2.67 7.75
C GLU A 85 12.55 -3.45 6.56
N ALA A 86 12.64 -4.78 6.57
CA ALA A 86 12.14 -5.63 5.49
C ALA A 86 10.62 -5.49 5.27
N ALA A 87 9.82 -5.44 6.34
CA ALA A 87 8.38 -5.23 6.24
C ALA A 87 8.03 -3.86 5.62
N GLN A 88 8.81 -2.82 5.94
CA GLN A 88 8.64 -1.50 5.33
C GLN A 88 9.08 -1.49 3.87
N VAL A 89 10.14 -2.21 3.51
CA VAL A 89 10.56 -2.38 2.12
C VAL A 89 9.51 -3.15 1.31
N ALA A 90 8.94 -4.22 1.88
CA ALA A 90 7.91 -5.03 1.24
C ALA A 90 6.68 -4.18 0.90
N ILE A 91 6.14 -3.42 1.87
CA ILE A 91 5.00 -2.54 1.61
C ILE A 91 5.35 -1.33 0.74
N LEU A 92 6.58 -0.81 0.81
CA LEU A 92 6.99 0.29 -0.07
C LEU A 92 6.97 -0.18 -1.53
N LEU A 93 7.42 -1.40 -1.79
CA LEU A 93 7.58 -1.95 -3.14
C LEU A 93 6.40 -2.80 -3.62
N HIS A 94 5.37 -3.06 -2.80
CA HIS A 94 4.28 -3.99 -3.15
C HIS A 94 3.58 -3.64 -4.47
N ASP A 95 3.49 -2.35 -4.76
CA ASP A 95 2.83 -1.77 -5.92
C ASP A 95 3.79 -1.33 -7.03
N ILE A 96 5.09 -1.62 -6.89
CA ILE A 96 6.12 -1.15 -7.82
C ILE A 96 5.97 -1.76 -9.22
N GLY A 97 5.23 -2.86 -9.38
CA GLY A 97 4.97 -3.50 -10.66
C GLY A 97 3.93 -2.79 -11.52
N HIS A 98 3.12 -1.89 -10.96
CA HIS A 98 2.04 -1.30 -11.74
C HIS A 98 2.51 -0.45 -12.93
N GLY A 99 1.80 -0.60 -14.04
CA GLY A 99 1.90 0.22 -15.25
C GLY A 99 0.87 1.37 -15.27
N PRO A 100 0.94 2.26 -16.29
CA PRO A 100 -0.09 3.28 -16.50
C PRO A 100 -1.44 2.62 -16.73
N LEU A 101 -2.53 3.22 -16.22
CA LEU A 101 -3.90 2.68 -16.29
C LEU A 101 -4.09 1.26 -15.74
N SER A 102 -3.04 0.69 -15.13
CA SER A 102 -2.97 -0.60 -14.47
C SER A 102 -3.96 -1.65 -14.98
N HIS A 103 -5.10 -1.83 -14.31
CA HIS A 103 -6.04 -2.91 -14.58
C HIS A 103 -6.56 -2.89 -16.02
N ALA A 104 -6.75 -1.70 -16.62
CA ALA A 104 -7.17 -1.59 -18.00
C ALA A 104 -6.09 -2.13 -18.97
N LEU A 105 -4.80 -1.85 -18.73
CA LEU A 105 -3.71 -2.37 -19.57
C LEU A 105 -3.33 -3.81 -19.25
N GLU A 106 -3.48 -4.25 -18.00
CA GLU A 106 -3.33 -5.65 -17.62
C GLU A 106 -4.32 -6.52 -18.40
N THR A 107 -5.57 -6.08 -18.56
CA THR A 107 -6.58 -6.84 -19.31
C THR A 107 -6.46 -6.71 -20.83
N SER A 108 -5.90 -5.61 -21.36
CA SER A 108 -5.84 -5.38 -22.81
C SER A 108 -4.51 -5.77 -23.47
N ILE A 109 -3.37 -5.50 -22.83
CA ILE A 109 -2.03 -5.65 -23.43
C ILE A 109 -1.22 -6.75 -22.72
N PHE A 110 -1.31 -6.85 -21.40
CA PHE A 110 -0.50 -7.77 -20.58
C PHE A 110 -1.36 -8.89 -19.98
N GLN A 111 -2.11 -9.60 -20.83
CA GLN A 111 -3.16 -10.55 -20.42
C GLN A 111 -2.70 -11.66 -19.46
N ASP A 112 -1.39 -11.92 -19.35
CA ASP A 112 -0.81 -12.98 -18.52
C ASP A 112 0.30 -12.50 -17.55
N VAL A 113 0.48 -11.19 -17.35
CA VAL A 113 1.52 -10.66 -16.44
C VAL A 113 0.87 -9.79 -15.36
N PRO A 114 0.43 -10.38 -14.24
CA PRO A 114 -0.12 -9.60 -13.13
C PRO A 114 0.96 -8.69 -12.54
N HIS A 115 0.57 -7.49 -12.10
CA HIS A 115 1.48 -6.53 -11.46
C HIS A 115 2.26 -7.13 -10.28
N GLU A 116 1.74 -8.13 -9.55
CA GLU A 116 2.47 -8.80 -8.47
C GLU A 116 3.74 -9.49 -8.98
N GLN A 117 3.67 -10.19 -10.13
CA GLN A 117 4.84 -10.81 -10.75
C GLN A 117 5.83 -9.76 -11.23
N LEU A 118 5.35 -8.67 -11.80
CA LEU A 118 6.21 -7.57 -12.23
C LEU A 118 6.84 -6.83 -11.02
N SER A 119 6.11 -6.72 -9.90
CA SER A 119 6.63 -6.16 -8.65
C SER A 119 7.78 -7.02 -8.14
N LEU A 120 7.57 -8.33 -8.07
CA LEU A 120 8.62 -9.27 -7.66
C LEU A 120 9.83 -9.20 -8.59
N TYR A 121 9.64 -9.19 -9.90
CA TYR A 121 10.73 -9.04 -10.87
C TYR A 121 11.52 -7.74 -10.65
N LEU A 122 10.84 -6.62 -10.40
CA LEU A 122 11.52 -5.36 -10.10
C LEU A 122 12.22 -5.39 -8.74
N MET A 123 11.66 -6.07 -7.74
CA MET A 123 12.32 -6.30 -6.44
C MET A 123 13.59 -7.13 -6.60
N GLU A 124 13.60 -8.15 -7.46
CA GLU A 124 14.80 -8.93 -7.80
C GLU A 124 15.87 -8.05 -8.43
N ARG A 125 15.52 -7.23 -9.41
CA ARG A 125 16.45 -6.27 -10.05
C ARG A 125 16.99 -5.21 -9.09
N LEU A 126 16.18 -4.80 -8.12
CA LEU A 126 16.65 -3.94 -7.04
C LEU A 126 17.58 -4.72 -6.10
N ASN A 127 17.28 -5.97 -5.77
CA ASN A 127 18.13 -6.80 -4.90
C ASN A 127 19.51 -7.10 -5.54
N GLU A 128 19.60 -7.15 -6.86
CA GLU A 128 20.89 -7.19 -7.59
C GLU A 128 21.72 -5.90 -7.38
N GLN A 129 21.07 -4.74 -7.32
CA GLN A 129 21.72 -3.43 -7.09
C GLN A 129 21.98 -3.13 -5.60
N PHE A 130 21.20 -3.75 -4.71
CA PHE A 130 21.33 -3.67 -3.25
C PHE A 130 21.57 -5.09 -2.68
N PRO A 131 22.75 -5.70 -2.91
CA PRO A 131 22.96 -7.14 -2.76
C PRO A 131 22.47 -7.72 -1.43
N GLY A 132 21.42 -8.54 -1.52
CA GLY A 132 20.84 -9.29 -0.39
C GLY A 132 20.01 -8.46 0.60
N ARG A 133 19.88 -7.15 0.39
CA ARG A 133 19.16 -6.26 1.32
C ARG A 133 17.63 -6.35 1.18
N LEU A 134 17.11 -6.86 0.06
CA LEU A 134 15.68 -7.00 -0.20
C LEU A 134 15.19 -8.44 -0.03
N THR A 135 16.07 -9.42 0.18
CA THR A 135 15.70 -10.84 0.23
C THR A 135 14.60 -11.11 1.25
N LEU A 136 14.75 -10.64 2.50
CA LEU A 136 13.74 -10.82 3.55
C LEU A 136 12.41 -10.11 3.21
N ALA A 137 12.47 -8.96 2.53
CA ALA A 137 11.27 -8.24 2.11
C ALA A 137 10.51 -9.00 1.02
N MET A 138 11.24 -9.63 0.09
CA MET A 138 10.66 -10.51 -0.94
C MET A 138 10.02 -11.75 -0.31
N GLU A 139 10.65 -12.37 0.69
CA GLU A 139 10.08 -13.51 1.42
C GLU A 139 8.78 -13.13 2.14
N MET A 140 8.73 -11.95 2.77
CA MET A 140 7.51 -11.41 3.38
C MET A 140 6.43 -11.09 2.34
N PHE A 141 6.80 -10.50 1.21
CA PHE A 141 5.90 -10.17 0.11
C PHE A 141 5.26 -11.44 -0.48
N GLN A 142 6.05 -12.48 -0.71
CA GLN A 142 5.59 -13.77 -1.25
C GLN A 142 4.86 -14.66 -0.22
N GLY A 143 4.93 -14.33 1.07
CA GLY A 143 4.38 -15.16 2.14
C GLY A 143 5.19 -16.43 2.43
N SER A 144 6.46 -16.47 2.00
CA SER A 144 7.38 -17.59 2.26
C SER A 144 8.20 -17.43 3.55
N TYR A 145 8.16 -16.25 4.18
CA TYR A 145 8.80 -16.01 5.47
C TYR A 145 8.09 -16.75 6.62
N GLY A 146 8.85 -17.34 7.55
CA GLY A 146 8.33 -18.20 8.62
C GLY A 146 7.42 -17.52 9.65
N ARG A 147 7.25 -16.20 9.59
CA ARG A 147 6.37 -15.42 10.47
C ARG A 147 5.25 -14.76 9.66
N GLU A 148 4.12 -15.45 9.58
CA GLU A 148 3.02 -15.18 8.65
C GLU A 148 2.43 -13.76 8.77
N PHE A 149 2.36 -13.19 9.98
CA PHE A 149 1.76 -11.87 10.18
C PHE A 149 2.46 -10.74 9.41
N PHE A 150 3.74 -10.90 9.04
CA PHE A 150 4.42 -9.91 8.20
C PHE A 150 3.82 -9.86 6.80
N HIS A 151 3.56 -11.04 6.20
CA HIS A 151 2.85 -11.10 4.93
C HIS A 151 1.44 -10.51 5.08
N GLN A 152 0.73 -10.81 6.17
CA GLN A 152 -0.62 -10.30 6.41
C GLN A 152 -0.67 -8.77 6.58
N LEU A 153 0.39 -8.14 7.08
CA LEU A 153 0.49 -6.67 7.12
C LEU A 153 0.67 -6.06 5.73
N VAL A 154 1.22 -6.81 4.76
CA VAL A 154 1.40 -6.39 3.37
C VAL A 154 0.17 -6.73 2.51
N SER A 155 -0.35 -7.95 2.64
CA SER A 155 -1.51 -8.46 1.91
C SER A 155 -2.38 -9.34 2.81
N SER A 156 -3.58 -8.86 3.15
CA SER A 156 -4.62 -9.59 3.88
C SER A 156 -5.97 -8.87 3.73
N GLN A 157 -6.95 -9.12 4.61
CA GLN A 157 -8.18 -8.31 4.64
C GLN A 157 -8.01 -6.97 5.36
N LEU A 158 -6.95 -6.80 6.16
CA LEU A 158 -6.67 -5.63 6.99
C LEU A 158 -5.18 -5.24 6.89
N ASP A 159 -4.66 -5.26 5.67
CA ASP A 159 -3.29 -4.87 5.34
C ASP A 159 -3.12 -3.34 5.30
N MET A 160 -1.86 -2.90 5.26
CA MET A 160 -1.53 -1.47 5.22
C MET A 160 -1.79 -0.85 3.84
N ASP A 161 -1.82 -1.67 2.79
CA ASP A 161 -2.22 -1.27 1.44
C ASP A 161 -3.67 -0.75 1.45
N ARG A 162 -4.63 -1.60 1.84
CA ARG A 162 -6.06 -1.25 1.87
C ARG A 162 -6.37 -0.11 2.82
N LEU A 163 -5.71 -0.06 3.98
CA LEU A 163 -5.90 1.04 4.92
C LEU A 163 -5.39 2.38 4.37
N ASP A 164 -4.34 2.37 3.56
CA ASP A 164 -3.90 3.59 2.86
C ASP A 164 -4.88 3.95 1.75
N TYR A 165 -5.10 3.07 0.77
CA TYR A 165 -5.85 3.47 -0.42
C TYR A 165 -7.29 3.86 -0.06
N LEU A 166 -7.97 3.17 0.87
CA LEU A 166 -9.34 3.56 1.22
C LEU A 166 -9.40 4.96 1.82
N ASN A 167 -8.46 5.30 2.71
CA ASN A 167 -8.37 6.65 3.28
C ASN A 167 -8.00 7.70 2.23
N ARG A 168 -6.99 7.39 1.42
CA ARG A 168 -6.43 8.29 0.43
C ARG A 168 -7.40 8.54 -0.71
N ASP A 169 -7.99 7.49 -1.26
CA ASP A 169 -8.98 7.57 -2.31
C ASP A 169 -10.19 8.36 -1.85
N SER A 170 -10.71 8.09 -0.64
CA SER A 170 -11.78 8.88 -0.03
C SER A 170 -11.39 10.36 0.09
N PHE A 171 -10.19 10.65 0.60
CA PHE A 171 -9.70 12.03 0.74
C PHE A 171 -9.63 12.78 -0.59
N TYR A 172 -9.06 12.17 -1.63
CA TYR A 172 -8.86 12.83 -2.93
C TYR A 172 -10.13 12.86 -3.80
N THR A 173 -11.05 11.91 -3.63
CA THR A 173 -12.35 11.92 -4.33
C THR A 173 -13.37 12.83 -3.65
N GLY A 174 -13.20 13.10 -2.36
CA GLY A 174 -14.19 13.83 -1.53
C GLY A 174 -15.34 12.97 -1.04
N VAL A 175 -15.28 11.65 -1.24
CA VAL A 175 -16.28 10.69 -0.72
C VAL A 175 -15.96 10.37 0.74
N GLU A 176 -16.38 11.25 1.65
CA GLU A 176 -16.03 11.19 3.07
C GLU A 176 -16.57 9.92 3.76
N GLU A 177 -17.71 9.40 3.32
CA GLU A 177 -18.32 8.17 3.86
C GLU A 177 -17.46 6.92 3.59
N GLY A 178 -16.48 7.03 2.69
CA GLY A 178 -15.54 5.99 2.34
C GLY A 178 -14.29 5.92 3.22
N ARG A 179 -14.13 6.81 4.21
CA ARG A 179 -12.90 6.92 5.01
C ARG A 179 -12.90 5.98 6.23
N PRO A 180 -12.11 4.90 6.26
CA PRO A 180 -11.98 4.07 7.46
C PRO A 180 -11.05 4.74 8.48
N GLY A 181 -11.38 4.65 9.77
CA GLY A 181 -10.49 5.09 10.86
C GLY A 181 -9.24 4.22 11.01
N ALA A 182 -8.27 4.33 10.09
CA ALA A 182 -7.08 3.49 10.03
C ALA A 182 -6.23 3.57 11.30
N ASP A 183 -6.06 4.76 11.88
CA ASP A 183 -5.31 4.93 13.14
C ASP A 183 -5.86 4.05 14.26
N ARG A 184 -7.20 4.00 14.39
CA ARG A 184 -7.84 3.18 15.42
C ARG A 184 -7.67 1.70 15.11
N LEU A 185 -7.84 1.26 13.86
CA LEU A 185 -7.64 -0.14 13.47
C LEU A 185 -6.20 -0.58 13.77
N ILE A 186 -5.22 0.21 13.35
CA ILE A 186 -3.79 -0.07 13.59
C ILE A 186 -3.50 -0.16 15.08
N LYS A 187 -4.03 0.77 15.89
CA LYS A 187 -3.86 0.74 17.36
C LYS A 187 -4.43 -0.51 18.01
N MET A 188 -5.40 -1.17 17.38
CA MET A 188 -6.03 -2.39 17.88
C MET A 188 -5.37 -3.68 17.37
N LEU A 189 -4.38 -3.59 16.48
CA LEU A 189 -3.67 -4.77 15.96
C LEU A 189 -2.91 -5.51 17.06
N GLN A 190 -2.87 -6.83 16.97
CA GLN A 190 -2.06 -7.72 17.79
C GLN A 190 -1.66 -8.96 16.96
N VAL A 191 -0.68 -9.72 17.45
CA VAL A 191 -0.30 -11.02 16.86
C VAL A 191 -0.58 -12.15 17.85
N VAL A 192 -1.29 -13.18 17.37
CA VAL A 192 -1.55 -14.43 18.11
C VAL A 192 -1.24 -15.60 17.18
N ASN A 193 -0.35 -16.50 17.58
CA ASN A 193 0.11 -17.64 16.78
C ASN A 193 0.58 -17.23 15.37
N GLU A 194 1.43 -16.19 15.31
CA GLU A 194 1.93 -15.57 14.06
C GLU A 194 0.84 -15.07 13.11
N ARG A 195 -0.40 -14.88 13.58
CA ARG A 195 -1.49 -14.28 12.81
C ARG A 195 -1.86 -12.92 13.34
N LEU A 196 -2.10 -12.00 12.41
CA LEU A 196 -2.61 -10.68 12.66
C LEU A 196 -4.07 -10.77 13.11
N VAL A 197 -4.35 -10.20 14.27
CA VAL A 197 -5.68 -10.14 14.87
C VAL A 197 -5.97 -8.72 15.35
N LEU A 198 -7.23 -8.44 15.65
CA LEU A 198 -7.66 -7.20 16.29
C LEU A 198 -8.20 -7.50 17.69
N GLU A 199 -7.95 -6.59 18.62
CA GLU A 199 -8.62 -6.60 19.92
C GLU A 199 -10.15 -6.47 19.74
N GLU A 200 -10.92 -7.20 20.55
CA GLU A 200 -12.39 -7.28 20.45
C GLU A 200 -13.08 -5.90 20.45
N LYS A 201 -12.58 -4.95 21.24
CA LYS A 201 -13.09 -3.57 21.31
C LYS A 201 -12.97 -2.78 19.99
N ALA A 202 -12.31 -3.35 18.98
CA ALA A 202 -12.22 -2.80 17.63
C ALA A 202 -13.41 -3.16 16.73
N VAL A 203 -14.36 -3.98 17.20
CA VAL A 203 -15.48 -4.50 16.37
C VAL A 203 -16.18 -3.41 15.55
N TYR A 204 -16.52 -2.27 16.16
CA TYR A 204 -17.17 -1.16 15.44
C TYR A 204 -16.26 -0.49 14.41
N SER A 205 -14.94 -0.47 14.64
CA SER A 205 -13.98 0.03 13.65
C SER A 205 -13.90 -0.91 12.45
N VAL A 206 -14.02 -2.22 12.67
CA VAL A 206 -14.04 -3.23 11.61
C VAL A 206 -15.33 -3.12 10.80
N GLU A 207 -16.48 -2.98 11.47
CA GLU A 207 -17.76 -2.75 10.79
C GLU A 207 -17.71 -1.49 9.93
N ASN A 208 -17.22 -0.38 10.48
CA ASN A 208 -17.05 0.86 9.72
C ASN A 208 -16.11 0.67 8.53
N PHE A 209 -15.01 -0.07 8.68
CA PHE A 209 -14.10 -0.39 7.58
C PHE A 209 -14.78 -1.18 6.47
N LEU A 210 -15.56 -2.21 6.81
CA LEU A 210 -16.28 -3.03 5.83
C LEU A 210 -17.33 -2.22 5.07
N VAL A 211 -18.07 -1.35 5.78
CA VAL A 211 -19.05 -0.44 5.17
C VAL A 211 -18.37 0.59 4.27
N SER A 212 -17.32 1.26 4.77
CA SER A 212 -16.55 2.26 4.02
C SER A 212 -16.00 1.66 2.72
N ARG A 213 -15.43 0.46 2.80
CA ARG A 213 -14.95 -0.29 1.64
C ARG A 213 -16.08 -0.52 0.63
N ARG A 214 -17.23 -1.01 1.07
CA ARG A 214 -18.39 -1.24 0.19
C ARG A 214 -18.84 0.06 -0.50
N LEU A 215 -18.88 1.18 0.22
CA LEU A 215 -19.26 2.48 -0.34
C LEU A 215 -18.26 2.93 -1.41
N MET A 216 -16.95 2.84 -1.13
CA MET A 216 -15.91 3.18 -2.10
C MET A 216 -16.00 2.34 -3.38
N TYR A 217 -16.30 1.05 -3.26
CA TYR A 217 -16.51 0.19 -4.44
C TYR A 217 -17.63 0.68 -5.35
N TRP A 218 -18.80 1.02 -4.79
CA TRP A 218 -19.94 1.42 -5.62
C TRP A 218 -19.89 2.88 -6.09
N GLN A 219 -19.39 3.77 -5.24
CA GLN A 219 -19.40 5.20 -5.53
C GLN A 219 -18.20 5.61 -6.37
N VAL A 220 -17.03 5.00 -6.17
CA VAL A 220 -15.78 5.38 -6.83
C VAL A 220 -15.36 4.33 -7.85
N TYR A 221 -14.98 3.13 -7.39
CA TYR A 221 -14.28 2.16 -8.25
C TYR A 221 -15.15 1.59 -9.38
N LEU A 222 -16.43 1.33 -9.11
CA LEU A 222 -17.40 0.82 -10.09
C LEU A 222 -18.34 1.90 -10.62
N HIS A 223 -17.98 3.17 -10.46
CA HIS A 223 -18.80 4.26 -10.97
C HIS A 223 -18.97 4.12 -12.49
N LYS A 224 -20.22 4.10 -12.97
CA LYS A 224 -20.56 3.80 -14.38
C LYS A 224 -19.78 4.61 -15.41
N ALA A 225 -19.46 5.88 -15.12
CA ALA A 225 -18.71 6.73 -16.05
C ALA A 225 -17.21 6.43 -16.05
N VAL A 226 -16.64 6.01 -14.91
CA VAL A 226 -15.24 5.55 -14.82
C VAL A 226 -15.09 4.26 -15.61
N THR A 227 -15.95 3.28 -15.34
CA THR A 227 -15.92 1.99 -16.05
C THR A 227 -16.19 2.17 -17.55
N SER A 228 -17.08 3.09 -17.93
CA SER A 228 -17.27 3.44 -19.36
C SER A 228 -16.01 4.00 -20.00
N ALA A 229 -15.31 4.92 -19.32
CA ALA A 229 -14.07 5.50 -19.82
C ALA A 229 -12.95 4.43 -19.95
N GLU A 230 -12.82 3.54 -18.98
CA GLU A 230 -11.85 2.43 -19.04
C GLU A 230 -12.14 1.49 -20.21
N GLN A 231 -13.41 1.13 -20.43
CA GLN A 231 -13.81 0.29 -21.55
C GLN A 231 -13.57 0.96 -22.91
N MET A 232 -13.66 2.29 -22.99
CA MET A 232 -13.27 3.01 -24.20
C MET A 232 -11.79 2.86 -24.49
N VAL A 233 -10.92 3.01 -23.48
CA VAL A 233 -9.47 2.88 -23.68
C VAL A 233 -9.06 1.44 -24.03
N ILE A 234 -9.71 0.43 -23.43
CA ILE A 234 -9.43 -0.99 -23.73
C ILE A 234 -9.74 -1.35 -25.19
N ARG A 235 -10.67 -0.63 -25.83
CA ARG A 235 -11.14 -0.92 -27.19
C ARG A 235 -10.40 -0.17 -28.30
N VAL A 236 -9.49 0.74 -27.95
CA VAL A 236 -8.63 1.48 -28.90
C VAL A 236 -7.39 0.64 -29.21
#